data_AF-A0A679FPX6-F1
#
_entry.id   AF-A0A679FPX6-F1
#
_cell.length_a   1.000
_cell.length_b   1.000
_cell.length_c   1.000
_cell.angle_alpha   90.00
_cell.angle_beta   90.00
_cell.angle_gamma   90.00
#
_symmetry.space_group_name_H-M   'P 1'
#
loop_
_entity.id
_entity.type
_entity.pdbx_description
1 polymer ?
#
loop_
_entity_poly.entity_id
_entity_poly.type
_entity_poly.pdbx_seq_one_letter_code
_entity_poly.pdbx_strand_id
1 'polypeptide(L)' 'MLWERGERCCEETISFLTTSGGVVRVTVAGERGQLEGEAVTVLKGALAAAVSFY' A
#
# COMPACT_ATOMS: atom_id res chain seq x y z
N MET A 1 6.40 -36.00 -13.79
CA MET A 1 6.09 -34.70 -13.16
C MET A 1 7.22 -33.75 -13.48
N LEU A 2 7.09 -33.02 -14.57
CA LEU A 2 8.07 -32.05 -15.03
C LEU A 2 7.53 -30.68 -14.58
N TRP A 3 8.15 -30.08 -13.57
CA TRP A 3 7.83 -28.69 -13.21
C TRP A 3 8.43 -27.83 -14.30
N GLU A 4 7.61 -27.26 -15.17
CA GLU A 4 8.08 -26.18 -16.03
C GLU A 4 8.53 -25.05 -15.12
N ARG A 5 9.84 -24.76 -15.14
CA ARG A 5 10.40 -23.57 -14.50
C ARG A 5 9.71 -22.39 -15.19
N GLY A 6 8.66 -21.89 -14.55
CA GLY A 6 8.09 -20.59 -14.88
C GLY A 6 9.23 -19.61 -14.98
N GLU A 7 9.36 -19.01 -16.15
CA GLU A 7 10.22 -17.88 -16.43
C GLU A 7 10.16 -16.94 -15.21
N ARG A 8 11.31 -16.67 -14.59
CA ARG A 8 11.34 -15.71 -13.48
C ARG A 8 10.90 -14.38 -14.07
N CYS A 9 9.64 -14.03 -13.90
CA CYS A 9 9.17 -12.70 -14.24
C CYS A 9 10.06 -11.75 -13.44
N CYS A 10 10.74 -10.82 -14.12
CA CYS A 10 11.66 -9.91 -13.46
C CYS A 10 10.85 -9.10 -12.44
N GLU A 11 11.00 -9.46 -11.17
CA GLU A 11 10.37 -8.74 -10.08
C GLU A 11 11.03 -7.37 -10.01
N GLU A 12 10.27 -6.34 -10.36
CA GLU A 12 10.75 -4.97 -10.34
C GLU A 12 10.12 -4.24 -9.16
N THR A 13 10.96 -3.54 -8.40
CA THR A 13 10.53 -2.75 -7.25
C THR A 13 10.92 -1.29 -7.42
N ILE A 14 9.93 -0.40 -7.35
CA ILE A 14 10.11 1.05 -7.47
C ILE A 14 9.57 1.72 -6.20
N SER A 15 10.28 2.74 -5.70
CA SER A 15 9.86 3.53 -4.54
C SER A 15 9.49 4.95 -4.96
N PHE A 16 8.36 5.45 -4.45
CA PHE A 16 7.81 6.76 -4.74
C PHE A 16 7.71 7.58 -3.45
N LEU A 17 8.09 8.86 -3.53
CA LEU A 17 7.79 9.86 -2.50
C LEU A 17 6.41 10.46 -2.79
N THR A 18 5.51 10.39 -1.81
CA THR A 18 4.18 10.96 -1.91
C THR A 18 4.20 12.45 -1.57
N THR A 19 3.17 13.19 -2.00
CA THR A 19 3.02 14.62 -1.68
C THR A 19 2.84 14.88 -0.19
N SER A 20 2.34 13.88 0.56
CA SER A 20 2.23 13.92 2.02
C SER A 20 3.54 13.55 2.75
N GLY A 21 4.62 13.26 2.01
CA GLY A 21 5.94 12.95 2.56
C GLY A 21 6.16 11.47 2.91
N GLY A 22 5.16 10.62 2.74
CA GLY A 22 5.27 9.17 2.92
C GLY A 22 5.98 8.50 1.74
N VAL A 23 6.59 7.34 1.98
CA VAL A 23 7.18 6.49 0.93
C VAL A 23 6.25 5.33 0.63
N VAL A 24 6.00 5.09 -0.65
CA VAL A 24 5.27 3.91 -1.14
C VAL A 24 6.20 3.08 -1.99
N ARG A 25 6.24 1.77 -1.74
CA ARG A 25 6.98 0.79 -2.54
C ARG A 25 5.98 -0.01 -3.38
N VAL A 26 6.26 -0.11 -4.68
CA VAL A 26 5.49 -0.93 -5.61
C VAL A 26 6.38 -2.03 -6.11
N THR A 27 5.90 -3.26 -6.02
CA THR A 27 6.56 -4.45 -6.57
C THR A 27 5.65 -5.07 -7.63
N VAL A 28 6.17 -5.26 -8.84
CA VAL A 28 5.44 -5.87 -9.95
C VAL A 28 6.05 -7.24 -10.25
N ALA A 29 5.21 -8.27 -10.26
CA ALA A 29 5.58 -9.64 -10.63
C ALA A 29 4.54 -10.17 -11.63
N GLY A 30 4.88 -10.12 -12.93
CA GLY A 30 3.94 -10.43 -14.00
C GLY A 30 2.77 -9.47 -14.03
N GLU A 31 1.54 -10.00 -13.94
CA GLU A 31 0.31 -9.20 -13.90
C GLU A 31 -0.10 -8.78 -12.47
N ARG A 32 0.68 -9.14 -11.45
CA ARG A 32 0.38 -8.81 -10.05
C ARG A 32 1.21 -7.62 -9.60
N GLY A 33 0.54 -6.64 -9.00
CA GLY A 33 1.17 -5.52 -8.30
C GLY A 33 0.93 -5.61 -6.79
N GLN A 34 1.98 -5.44 -6.00
CA GLN A 34 1.93 -5.28 -4.55
C GLN A 34 2.31 -3.85 -4.18
N LEU A 35 1.59 -3.28 -3.21
CA LEU A 35 1.80 -1.96 -2.67
C LEU A 35 2.13 -2.06 -1.19
N GLU A 36 3.22 -1.44 -0.77
CA GLU A 36 3.62 -1.33 0.63
C GLU A 36 3.81 0.14 1.00
N GLY A 37 3.32 0.51 2.17
CA GLY A 37 3.49 1.86 2.72
C GLY A 37 3.32 1.82 4.23
N GLU A 38 3.92 2.77 4.92
CA GLU A 38 3.76 2.92 6.37
C GLU A 38 2.38 3.53 6.67
N ALA A 39 1.65 2.91 7.60
CA ALA A 39 0.40 3.43 8.11
C ALA A 39 0.55 3.78 9.59
N VAL A 40 0.20 5.01 9.96
CA VAL A 40 0.28 5.51 11.33
C VAL A 40 -1.10 5.94 11.80
N THR A 41 -1.45 5.57 13.03
CA THR A 41 -2.71 6.04 13.65
C THR A 41 -2.51 7.47 14.17
N VAL A 42 -3.21 8.43 13.57
CA VAL A 42 -3.12 9.85 13.96
C VAL A 42 -4.12 10.20 15.08
N LEU A 43 -5.31 9.61 15.05
CA LEU A 43 -6.35 9.84 16.04
C LEU A 43 -7.10 8.54 16.30
N LYS A 44 -7.42 8.30 17.56
CA LYS A 44 -8.33 7.23 17.97
C LYS A 44 -9.32 7.79 18.98
N GLY A 45 -10.60 7.67 18.70
CA GLY A 45 -11.67 8.17 19.55
C GLY A 45 -13.04 7.84 19.00
N ALA A 46 -14.08 8.22 19.75
CA ALA A 46 -15.46 8.13 19.31
C ALA A 46 -15.89 9.47 18.69
N LEU A 47 -16.47 9.43 17.49
CA LEU A 47 -17.07 10.60 16.86
C LEU A 47 -18.52 10.74 17.35
N ALA A 48 -18.77 11.68 18.27
CA ALA A 48 -20.12 12.05 18.67
C ALA A 48 -20.59 13.22 17.80
N ALA A 49 -21.73 13.08 17.13
CA ALA A 49 -22.35 14.19 16.41
C ALA A 49 -22.77 15.27 17.42
N ALA A 50 -22.26 16.49 17.27
CA ALA A 50 -22.71 17.62 18.08
C ALA A 50 -24.17 17.94 17.70
N VAL A 51 -25.11 17.70 18.61
CA VAL A 51 -26.45 18.24 18.48
C VAL A 51 -26.40 19.67 19.01
N SER A 52 -26.30 20.63 18.09
CA SER A 52 -26.44 22.05 18.43
C SER A 52 -27.90 22.33 18.77
N PHE A 53 -28.19 22.61 20.04
CA PHE A 53 -29.46 23.24 20.42
C PHE A 53 -29.26 24.76 20.37
N TYR A 54 -29.99 25.43 19.48
CA TYR A 54 -30.14 26.89 19.39
C TYR A 54 -31.23 27.37 20.36
#